data_AF-A0A2E3H5G9-F1
#
_entry.id   AF-A0A2E3H5G9-F1
#
_cell.length_a   1.000
_cell.length_b   1.000
_cell.length_c   1.000
_cell.angle_alpha   90.00
_cell.angle_beta   90.00
_cell.angle_gamma   90.00
#
_symmetry.space_group_name_H-M   'P 1'
#
loop_
_entity.id
_entity.type
_entity.pdbx_description
1 polymer ?
#
loop_
_entity_poly.entity_id
_entity_poly.type
_entity_poly.pdbx_seq_one_letter_code
_entity_poly.pdbx_strand_id
1 'polypeptide(L)'
;MTARPEGVQRPVLTMPEAEAAALRQAYGRAGSILEYGSGGSTVLASELPGKSVVSVESDADWARMMRAWFAENPGVSPIEVVHADIGATRDWGHPDGAEGWRRYPGYPLKVWERDIAPDVVLVDGRFRTGCALATALRTRKPVTLLFDDYAPRKVYHAVEEFLGQPEMVGRMAIFEVFPTPIPTDRLLRVIELICAPI
;
A
#
# COMPACT_ATOMS: atom_id res chain seq x y z
N MET A 1 -27.23 6.97 26.20
CA MET A 1 -26.20 5.91 26.10
C MET A 1 -25.94 5.69 24.62
N THR A 2 -24.86 6.24 24.08
CA THR A 2 -24.44 5.95 22.71
C THR A 2 -23.87 4.54 22.68
N ALA A 3 -24.46 3.67 21.84
CA ALA A 3 -23.95 2.33 21.62
C ALA A 3 -22.47 2.43 21.16
N ARG A 4 -21.59 1.66 21.80
CA ARG A 4 -20.22 1.49 21.29
C ARG A 4 -20.36 0.84 19.90
N PRO A 5 -19.66 1.33 18.87
CA PRO A 5 -19.62 0.63 17.60
C PRO A 5 -19.15 -0.81 17.87
N GLU A 6 -19.84 -1.78 17.29
CA GLU A 6 -19.43 -3.19 17.36
C GLU A 6 -17.97 -3.27 16.91
N GLY A 7 -17.11 -3.78 17.79
CA GLY A 7 -15.67 -3.87 17.52
C GLY A 7 -15.42 -4.68 16.25
N VAL A 8 -14.53 -4.19 15.40
CA VAL A 8 -14.13 -4.87 14.17
C VAL A 8 -13.56 -6.24 14.55
N GLN A 9 -14.02 -7.31 13.90
CA GLN A 9 -13.34 -8.59 14.00
C GLN A 9 -11.88 -8.44 13.54
N ARG A 10 -10.95 -9.19 14.15
CA ARG A 10 -9.53 -9.10 13.81
C ARG A 10 -9.33 -9.17 12.27
N PRO A 11 -8.72 -8.15 11.65
CA PRO A 11 -8.41 -8.19 10.22
C PRO A 11 -7.56 -9.41 9.86
N VAL A 12 -7.98 -10.12 8.81
CA VAL A 12 -7.35 -11.38 8.40
C VAL A 12 -6.46 -11.13 7.19
N LEU A 13 -5.29 -11.78 7.17
CA LEU A 13 -4.42 -11.80 5.99
C LEU A 13 -5.02 -12.79 4.97
N THR A 14 -5.45 -12.29 3.82
CA THR A 14 -6.19 -13.06 2.80
C THR A 14 -5.30 -13.58 1.67
N MET A 15 -3.98 -13.45 1.82
CA MET A 15 -3.00 -13.99 0.88
C MET A 15 -2.92 -15.52 0.99
N PRO A 16 -2.73 -16.24 -0.13
CA PRO A 16 -2.34 -17.65 -0.06
C PRO A 16 -0.98 -17.81 0.64
N GLU A 17 -0.67 -19.03 1.09
CA GLU A 17 0.44 -19.23 2.02
C GLU A 17 1.82 -18.90 1.42
N ALA A 18 2.03 -19.08 0.12
CA ALA A 18 3.31 -18.73 -0.51
C ALA A 18 3.56 -17.21 -0.47
N GLU A 19 2.54 -16.43 -0.84
CA GLU A 19 2.54 -14.96 -0.79
C GLU A 19 2.62 -14.45 0.65
N ALA A 20 1.86 -15.05 1.57
CA ALA A 20 1.91 -14.71 2.99
C ALA A 20 3.30 -15.00 3.59
N ALA A 21 3.95 -16.10 3.20
CA ALA A 21 5.31 -16.42 3.63
C ALA A 21 6.34 -15.40 3.08
N ALA A 22 6.22 -15.00 1.82
CA ALA A 22 7.05 -13.95 1.24
C ALA A 22 6.88 -12.61 1.96
N LEU A 23 5.62 -12.23 2.27
CA LEU A 23 5.32 -11.03 3.05
C LEU A 23 5.95 -11.08 4.45
N ARG A 24 5.75 -12.19 5.18
CA ARG A 24 6.35 -12.40 6.52
C ARG A 24 7.87 -12.29 6.47
N GLN A 25 8.51 -12.86 5.44
CA GLN A 25 9.96 -12.78 5.28
C GLN A 25 10.43 -11.35 5.01
N ALA A 26 9.76 -10.61 4.13
CA ALA A 26 10.08 -9.22 3.81
C ALA A 26 9.89 -8.31 5.03
N TYR A 27 8.75 -8.42 5.72
CA TYR A 27 8.46 -7.63 6.93
C TYR A 27 9.39 -7.99 8.09
N GLY A 28 9.77 -9.27 8.21
CA GLY A 28 10.73 -9.74 9.21
C GLY A 28 12.09 -9.04 9.11
N ARG A 29 12.56 -8.77 7.88
CA ARG A 29 13.84 -8.08 7.61
C ARG A 29 13.75 -6.55 7.68
N ALA A 30 12.59 -5.97 7.41
CA ALA A 30 12.40 -4.53 7.34
C ALA A 30 12.39 -3.86 8.73
N GLY A 31 12.99 -2.69 8.88
CA GLY A 31 12.77 -1.80 10.02
C GLY A 31 11.64 -0.80 9.76
N SER A 32 11.50 -0.33 8.52
CA SER A 32 10.44 0.58 8.08
C SER A 32 9.59 -0.05 6.97
N ILE A 33 8.26 -0.04 7.15
CA ILE A 33 7.27 -0.66 6.28
C ILE A 33 6.28 0.42 5.82
N LEU A 34 6.09 0.53 4.51
CA LEU A 34 4.99 1.31 3.93
C LEU A 34 3.99 0.35 3.28
N GLU A 35 2.72 0.50 3.61
CA GLU A 35 1.63 -0.22 2.96
C GLU A 35 0.74 0.76 2.20
N TYR A 36 0.32 0.36 1.00
CA TYR A 36 -0.84 0.90 0.33
C TYR A 36 -1.95 -0.14 0.46
N GLY A 37 -3.03 0.21 1.14
CA GLY A 37 -4.06 -0.71 1.65
C GLY A 37 -3.77 -1.14 3.08
N SER A 38 -4.78 -1.05 3.96
CA SER A 38 -4.68 -1.47 5.36
C SER A 38 -5.52 -2.72 5.64
N GLY A 39 -5.07 -3.60 6.53
CA GLY A 39 -5.81 -4.82 6.86
C GLY A 39 -5.00 -5.87 7.61
N GLY A 40 -5.14 -7.13 7.22
CA GLY A 40 -4.45 -8.26 7.86
C GLY A 40 -2.92 -8.20 7.77
N SER A 41 -2.37 -7.62 6.68
CA SER A 41 -0.94 -7.36 6.56
C SER A 41 -0.45 -6.34 7.60
N THR A 42 -1.26 -5.33 7.89
CA THR A 42 -0.98 -4.32 8.93
C THR A 42 -0.96 -4.95 10.32
N VAL A 43 -1.90 -5.87 10.59
CA VAL A 43 -1.91 -6.64 11.85
C VAL A 43 -0.64 -7.47 11.98
N LEU A 44 -0.25 -8.21 10.92
CA LEU A 44 1.01 -8.94 10.88
C LEU A 44 2.22 -8.04 11.17
N ALA A 45 2.30 -6.87 10.55
CA ALA A 45 3.39 -5.92 10.77
C ALA A 45 3.45 -5.44 12.23
N SER A 46 2.29 -5.19 12.84
CA SER A 46 2.19 -4.73 14.24
C SER A 46 2.72 -5.74 15.26
N GLU A 47 2.65 -7.03 14.93
CA GLU A 47 3.04 -8.14 15.81
C GLU A 47 4.53 -8.47 15.71
N LEU A 48 5.24 -7.91 14.72
CA LEU A 48 6.68 -8.03 14.61
C LEU A 48 7.36 -6.92 15.41
N PRO A 49 8.41 -7.20 16.20
CA PRO A 49 9.10 -6.20 17.00
C PRO A 49 10.01 -5.30 16.13
N GLY A 50 10.20 -4.06 16.57
CA GLY A 50 11.19 -3.15 15.98
C GLY A 50 10.81 -2.61 14.59
N LYS A 51 9.51 -2.46 14.32
CA LYS A 51 8.98 -1.94 13.05
C LYS A 51 8.46 -0.51 13.23
N SER A 52 8.57 0.28 12.17
CA SER A 52 7.80 1.51 11.97
C SER A 52 6.91 1.33 10.75
N VAL A 53 5.60 1.37 10.94
CA VAL A 53 4.63 1.01 9.89
C VAL A 53 3.72 2.18 9.57
N VAL A 54 3.62 2.52 8.29
CA VAL A 54 2.65 3.48 7.76
C VAL A 54 1.78 2.78 6.73
N SER A 55 0.46 2.79 6.91
CA SER A 55 -0.48 2.14 6.00
C SER A 55 -1.47 3.16 5.45
N VAL A 56 -1.45 3.36 4.12
CA VAL A 56 -2.34 4.31 3.42
C VAL A 56 -3.66 3.62 3.10
N GLU A 57 -4.78 4.24 3.47
CA GLU A 57 -6.12 3.72 3.26
C GLU A 57 -7.02 4.73 2.56
N SER A 58 -7.79 4.30 1.57
CA SER A 58 -8.71 5.15 0.79
C SER A 58 -10.09 5.22 1.40
N ASP A 59 -10.53 4.15 2.07
CA ASP A 59 -11.84 4.09 2.70
C ASP A 59 -11.78 4.74 4.09
N ALA A 60 -12.52 5.84 4.27
CA ALA A 60 -12.53 6.61 5.50
C ALA A 60 -13.07 5.81 6.70
N ASP A 61 -14.07 4.97 6.46
CA ASP A 61 -14.71 4.16 7.49
C ASP A 61 -13.82 2.99 7.88
N TRP A 62 -13.23 2.31 6.89
CA TRP A 62 -12.23 1.26 7.15
C TRP A 62 -11.00 1.79 7.89
N ALA A 63 -10.47 2.96 7.49
CA ALA A 63 -9.35 3.59 8.18
C ALA A 63 -9.68 3.90 9.64
N ARG A 64 -10.89 4.40 9.91
CA ARG A 64 -11.39 4.66 11.28
C ARG A 64 -11.51 3.36 12.07
N MET A 65 -12.04 2.30 11.45
CA MET A 65 -12.18 0.96 12.03
C MET A 65 -10.82 0.35 12.39
N MET A 66 -9.83 0.40 11.49
CA MET A 66 -8.47 -0.07 11.75
C MET A 66 -7.79 0.68 12.89
N ARG A 67 -7.92 2.02 12.93
CA ARG A 67 -7.38 2.84 14.04
C ARG A 67 -8.01 2.48 15.38
N ALA A 68 -9.32 2.28 15.43
CA ALA A 68 -10.02 1.86 16.64
C ALA A 68 -9.55 0.46 17.09
N TRP A 69 -9.41 -0.48 16.15
CA TRP A 69 -8.93 -1.82 16.44
C TRP A 69 -7.52 -1.80 17.07
N PHE A 70 -6.58 -1.03 16.51
CA PHE A 70 -5.22 -0.90 17.08
C PHE A 70 -5.16 -0.14 18.39
N ALA A 71 -6.10 0.76 18.66
CA ALA A 71 -6.21 1.42 19.96
C ALA A 71 -6.62 0.42 21.06
N GLU A 72 -7.46 -0.56 20.72
CA GLU A 72 -7.90 -1.63 21.64
C GLU A 72 -6.93 -2.81 21.67
N ASN A 73 -6.20 -3.06 20.58
CA ASN A 73 -5.30 -4.19 20.38
C ASN A 73 -3.92 -3.70 19.91
N PRO A 74 -3.17 -2.97 20.76
CA PRO A 74 -1.86 -2.47 20.37
C PRO A 74 -0.91 -3.63 20.08
N GLY A 75 -0.24 -3.58 18.93
CA GLY A 75 0.87 -4.47 18.60
C GLY A 75 2.15 -4.11 19.36
N VAL A 76 3.21 -4.88 19.12
CA VAL A 76 4.55 -4.59 19.68
C VAL A 76 5.28 -3.48 18.91
N SER A 77 4.83 -3.16 17.69
CA SER A 77 5.34 -2.06 16.88
C SER A 77 4.26 -1.00 16.61
N PRO A 78 4.63 0.30 16.58
CA PRO A 78 3.70 1.37 16.27
C PRO A 78 3.18 1.28 14.83
N ILE A 79 1.86 1.49 14.69
CA ILE A 79 1.16 1.54 13.41
C ILE A 79 0.57 2.94 13.22
N GLU A 80 0.79 3.53 12.05
CA GLU A 80 0.06 4.70 11.60
C GLU A 80 -0.81 4.38 10.38
N VAL A 81 -2.13 4.40 10.56
CA VAL A 81 -3.08 4.31 9.44
C VAL A 81 -3.39 5.71 8.94
N VAL A 82 -3.07 6.00 7.67
CA VAL A 82 -3.25 7.30 7.03
C VAL A 82 -4.40 7.21 6.03
N HIS A 83 -5.52 7.85 6.35
CA HIS A 83 -6.60 8.01 5.38
C HIS A 83 -6.21 9.01 4.28
N ALA A 84 -6.21 8.55 3.04
CA ALA A 84 -6.04 9.33 1.83
C ALA A 84 -7.41 9.58 1.17
N ASP A 85 -7.96 10.77 1.38
CA ASP A 85 -9.24 11.18 0.81
C ASP A 85 -9.16 11.24 -0.73
N ILE A 86 -9.86 10.31 -1.37
CA ILE A 86 -10.05 10.25 -2.82
C ILE A 86 -11.52 10.55 -3.23
N GLY A 87 -12.33 11.07 -2.31
CA GLY A 87 -13.79 11.19 -2.44
C GLY A 87 -14.56 10.04 -1.81
N ALA A 88 -15.86 10.00 -2.11
CA ALA A 88 -16.71 8.89 -1.71
C ALA A 88 -16.11 7.58 -2.24
N THR A 89 -16.19 6.52 -1.43
CA THR A 89 -15.68 5.19 -1.78
C THR A 89 -16.79 4.17 -1.65
N ARG A 90 -16.64 3.09 -2.40
CA ARG A 90 -17.43 1.86 -2.34
C ARG A 90 -16.51 0.68 -2.01
N ASP A 91 -16.99 -0.54 -2.23
CA ASP A 91 -16.25 -1.78 -1.98
C ASP A 91 -14.75 -1.68 -2.30
N TRP A 92 -13.93 -2.11 -1.34
CA TRP A 92 -12.47 -2.14 -1.43
C TRP A 92 -11.80 -0.76 -1.57
N GLY A 93 -12.45 0.29 -1.03
CA GLY A 93 -11.97 1.66 -1.08
C GLY A 93 -11.93 2.23 -2.50
N HIS A 94 -12.63 1.62 -3.45
CA HIS A 94 -12.67 2.11 -4.83
C HIS A 94 -13.47 3.42 -4.89
N PRO A 95 -13.07 4.45 -5.67
CA PRO A 95 -13.85 5.67 -5.80
C PRO A 95 -15.29 5.40 -6.25
N ASP A 96 -16.26 6.03 -5.60
CA ASP A 96 -17.65 6.07 -6.03
C ASP A 96 -17.85 7.24 -6.99
N GLY A 97 -17.52 7.00 -8.26
CA GLY A 97 -17.51 8.02 -9.31
C GLY A 97 -16.20 8.79 -9.41
N ALA A 98 -16.16 9.73 -10.37
CA ALA A 98 -14.95 10.42 -10.78
C ALA A 98 -14.80 11.83 -10.15
N GLU A 99 -15.74 12.31 -9.34
CA GLU A 99 -15.70 13.68 -8.82
C GLU A 99 -14.44 13.99 -7.99
N GLY A 100 -13.90 12.97 -7.32
CA GLY A 100 -12.67 13.05 -6.53
C GLY A 100 -11.37 13.03 -7.32
N TRP A 101 -11.38 12.99 -8.66
CA TRP A 101 -10.19 12.72 -9.48
C TRP A 101 -8.98 13.61 -9.20
N ARG A 102 -9.19 14.88 -8.85
CA ARG A 102 -8.11 15.82 -8.50
C ARG A 102 -7.33 15.41 -7.25
N ARG A 103 -7.94 14.59 -6.38
CA ARG A 103 -7.33 14.08 -5.16
C ARG A 103 -6.61 12.74 -5.36
N TYR A 104 -6.86 12.03 -6.47
CA TYR A 104 -6.29 10.70 -6.72
C TYR A 104 -4.76 10.63 -6.59
N PRO A 105 -3.97 11.60 -7.11
CA PRO A 105 -2.51 11.56 -6.93
C PRO A 105 -2.08 11.58 -5.45
N GLY A 106 -2.93 12.09 -4.56
CA GLY A 106 -2.68 12.13 -3.12
C GLY A 106 -2.55 10.75 -2.49
N TYR A 107 -3.24 9.73 -3.02
CA TYR A 107 -3.16 8.35 -2.50
C TYR A 107 -1.75 7.77 -2.64
N PRO A 108 -1.14 7.70 -3.85
CA PRO A 108 0.23 7.20 -3.99
C PRO A 108 1.30 8.18 -3.47
N LEU A 109 1.12 9.50 -3.61
CA LEU A 109 2.23 10.47 -3.43
C LEU A 109 2.31 11.12 -2.05
N LYS A 110 1.18 11.43 -1.40
CA LYS A 110 1.19 12.32 -0.22
C LYS A 110 1.93 11.73 0.97
N VAL A 111 1.94 10.40 1.10
CA VAL A 111 2.68 9.70 2.16
C VAL A 111 4.19 9.98 2.09
N TRP A 112 4.74 10.25 0.90
CA TRP A 112 6.15 10.56 0.68
C TRP A 112 6.53 12.01 0.97
N GLU A 113 5.58 12.86 1.36
CA GLU A 113 5.88 14.20 1.91
C GLU A 113 6.34 14.11 3.37
N ARG A 114 6.09 12.97 4.01
CA ARG A 114 6.64 12.62 5.33
C ARG A 114 8.10 12.21 5.18
N ASP A 115 8.85 12.30 6.28
CA ASP A 115 10.21 11.80 6.32
C ASP A 115 10.23 10.28 6.57
N ILE A 116 9.89 9.52 5.52
CA ILE A 116 9.91 8.06 5.52
C ILE A 116 10.97 7.52 4.56
N ALA A 117 11.57 6.39 4.92
CA ALA A 117 12.54 5.66 4.10
C ALA A 117 12.31 4.14 4.24
N PRO A 118 11.21 3.62 3.68
CA PRO A 118 10.84 2.22 3.86
C PRO A 118 11.93 1.27 3.34
N ASP A 119 12.10 0.14 4.02
CA ASP A 119 12.88 -1.00 3.53
C ASP A 119 12.03 -1.90 2.63
N VAL A 120 10.72 -1.89 2.88
CA VAL A 120 9.73 -2.63 2.11
C VAL A 120 8.48 -1.80 1.88
N VAL A 121 7.92 -1.91 0.67
CA VAL A 121 6.61 -1.37 0.31
C VAL A 121 5.68 -2.51 -0.08
N LEU A 122 4.49 -2.58 0.53
CA LEU A 122 3.40 -3.43 0.07
C LEU A 122 2.40 -2.62 -0.75
N VAL A 123 2.09 -3.07 -1.96
CA VAL A 123 1.04 -2.55 -2.82
C VAL A 123 -0.12 -3.54 -2.84
N ASP A 124 -1.11 -3.31 -1.98
CA ASP A 124 -2.33 -4.11 -1.88
C ASP A 124 -3.62 -3.27 -1.77
N GLY A 125 -3.52 -1.98 -2.09
CA GLY A 125 -4.61 -1.01 -1.98
C GLY A 125 -5.21 -0.65 -3.33
N ARG A 126 -5.50 0.64 -3.48
CA ARG A 126 -5.93 1.25 -4.75
C ARG A 126 -4.74 1.91 -5.46
N PHE A 127 -4.98 2.35 -6.70
CA PHE A 127 -3.98 3.03 -7.54
C PHE A 127 -2.66 2.24 -7.63
N ARG A 128 -2.74 0.91 -7.72
CA ARG A 128 -1.60 0.03 -7.45
C ARG A 128 -0.39 0.31 -8.33
N THR A 129 -0.60 0.57 -9.62
CA THR A 129 0.46 0.96 -10.55
C THR A 129 1.09 2.31 -10.18
N GLY A 130 0.25 3.28 -9.79
CA GLY A 130 0.67 4.57 -9.27
C GLY A 130 1.49 4.47 -7.99
N CYS A 131 1.12 3.60 -7.05
CA CYS A 131 1.85 3.33 -5.82
C CYS A 131 3.23 2.71 -6.09
N ALA A 132 3.30 1.76 -7.01
CA ALA A 132 4.56 1.16 -7.44
C ALA A 132 5.49 2.18 -8.10
N LEU A 133 4.95 3.01 -8.99
CA LEU A 133 5.73 4.07 -9.65
C LEU A 133 6.15 5.16 -8.66
N ALA A 134 5.26 5.59 -7.76
CA ALA A 134 5.59 6.56 -6.72
C ALA A 134 6.74 6.06 -5.83
N THR A 135 6.79 4.76 -5.54
CA THR A 135 7.90 4.15 -4.79
C THR A 135 9.24 4.37 -5.50
N ALA A 136 9.32 4.07 -6.80
CA ALA A 136 10.55 4.28 -7.58
C ALA A 136 10.97 5.76 -7.66
N LEU A 137 10.00 6.66 -7.80
CA LEU A 137 10.24 8.09 -7.95
C LEU A 137 10.56 8.82 -6.64
N ARG A 138 10.23 8.24 -5.48
CA ARG A 138 10.31 8.91 -4.18
C ARG A 138 11.23 8.23 -3.17
N THR A 139 11.57 6.96 -3.36
CA THR A 139 12.53 6.30 -2.48
C THR A 139 13.91 6.95 -2.60
N ARG A 140 14.64 7.01 -1.46
CA ARG A 140 15.99 7.56 -1.36
C ARG A 140 17.07 6.47 -1.34
N LYS A 141 16.66 5.20 -1.26
CA LYS A 141 17.52 4.01 -1.20
C LYS A 141 16.83 2.84 -1.94
N PRO A 142 17.55 1.76 -2.26
CA PRO A 142 16.91 0.53 -2.74
C PRO A 142 15.84 0.05 -1.76
N VAL A 143 14.71 -0.43 -2.29
CA VAL A 143 13.56 -0.89 -1.51
C VAL A 143 12.94 -2.13 -2.15
N THR A 144 12.52 -3.10 -1.35
CA THR A 144 11.76 -4.24 -1.85
C THR A 144 10.29 -3.85 -1.99
N LEU A 145 9.71 -4.02 -3.17
CA LEU A 145 8.29 -3.77 -3.39
C LEU A 145 7.55 -5.09 -3.63
N LEU A 146 6.54 -5.38 -2.81
CA LEU A 146 5.64 -6.51 -2.96
C LEU A 146 4.33 -6.00 -3.55
N PHE A 147 3.89 -6.57 -4.65
CA PHE A 147 2.68 -6.18 -5.38
C PHE A 147 1.74 -7.39 -5.40
N ASP A 148 0.68 -7.38 -4.59
CA ASP A 148 -0.26 -8.52 -4.53
C ASP A 148 -1.24 -8.52 -5.72
N ASP A 149 -1.78 -9.69 -6.05
CA ASP A 149 -2.70 -9.94 -7.18
C ASP A 149 -2.15 -9.45 -8.54
N TYR A 150 -0.84 -9.45 -8.71
CA TYR A 150 -0.17 -8.95 -9.92
C TYR A 150 -0.42 -9.83 -11.14
N ALA A 151 -0.11 -11.13 -11.05
CA ALA A 151 -0.14 -12.06 -12.18
C ALA A 151 -1.45 -12.09 -13.00
N PRO A 152 -2.65 -12.13 -12.37
CA PRO A 152 -3.91 -12.18 -13.11
C PRO A 152 -4.31 -10.85 -13.75
N ARG A 153 -3.76 -9.71 -13.32
CA ARG A 153 -4.21 -8.37 -13.72
C ARG A 153 -3.23 -7.72 -14.69
N LYS A 154 -3.39 -8.04 -15.98
CA LYS A 154 -2.49 -7.59 -17.06
C LYS A 154 -2.28 -6.08 -17.14
N VAL A 155 -3.26 -5.27 -16.71
CA VAL A 155 -3.11 -3.82 -16.64
C VAL A 155 -1.98 -3.37 -15.71
N TYR A 156 -1.64 -4.17 -14.68
CA TYR A 156 -0.56 -3.85 -13.74
C TYR A 156 0.84 -4.06 -14.33
N HIS A 157 0.98 -4.84 -15.40
CA HIS A 157 2.25 -5.10 -16.05
C HIS A 157 2.87 -3.85 -16.71
N ALA A 158 2.08 -2.78 -16.87
CA ALA A 158 2.56 -1.47 -17.29
C ALA A 158 3.70 -0.92 -16.41
N VAL A 159 3.81 -1.34 -15.15
CA VAL A 159 4.89 -0.88 -14.26
C VAL A 159 6.25 -1.44 -14.66
N GLU A 160 6.31 -2.55 -15.41
CA GLU A 160 7.57 -3.18 -15.84
C GLU A 160 8.38 -2.25 -16.76
N GLU A 161 7.71 -1.32 -17.45
CA GLU A 161 8.33 -0.26 -18.26
C GLU A 161 9.22 0.69 -17.42
N PHE A 162 9.04 0.70 -16.10
CA PHE A 162 9.72 1.58 -15.15
C PHE A 162 10.51 0.80 -14.08
N LEU A 163 9.96 -0.30 -13.58
CA LEU A 163 10.53 -1.09 -12.48
C LEU A 163 11.32 -2.32 -12.95
N GLY A 164 11.26 -2.68 -14.23
CA GLY A 164 11.83 -3.91 -14.75
C GLY A 164 10.97 -5.15 -14.48
N GLN A 165 11.57 -6.34 -14.60
CA GLN A 165 10.87 -7.61 -14.44
C GLN A 165 10.84 -8.03 -12.96
N PRO A 166 9.68 -8.47 -12.43
CA PRO A 166 9.59 -8.98 -11.07
C PRO A 166 10.03 -10.43 -10.94
N GLU A 167 10.38 -10.81 -9.71
CA GLU A 167 10.26 -12.20 -9.27
C GLU A 167 8.79 -12.50 -8.91
N MET A 168 8.30 -13.69 -9.28
CA MET A 168 6.92 -14.08 -8.98
C MET A 168 6.86 -15.10 -7.84
N VAL A 169 6.03 -14.82 -6.84
CA VAL A 169 5.63 -15.77 -5.80
C VAL A 169 4.12 -15.95 -5.88
N GLY A 170 3.69 -17.07 -6.48
CA GLY A 170 2.27 -17.29 -6.77
C GLY A 170 1.71 -16.15 -7.64
N ARG A 171 0.72 -15.42 -7.12
CA ARG A 171 0.13 -14.25 -7.80
C ARG A 171 0.83 -12.92 -7.48
N MET A 172 1.71 -12.89 -6.49
CA MET A 172 2.42 -11.69 -6.05
C MET A 172 3.69 -11.47 -6.86
N ALA A 173 3.93 -10.22 -7.26
CA ALA A 173 5.19 -9.80 -7.86
C ALA A 173 6.07 -9.13 -6.81
N ILE A 174 7.37 -9.41 -6.86
CA ILE A 174 8.40 -8.81 -6.01
C ILE A 174 9.39 -8.08 -6.90
N PHE A 175 9.56 -6.79 -6.66
CA PHE A 175 10.50 -5.93 -7.37
C PHE A 175 11.59 -5.46 -6.41
N GLU A 176 12.82 -5.39 -6.90
CA GLU A 176 13.87 -4.57 -6.29
C GLU A 176 13.84 -3.20 -6.96
N VAL A 177 13.43 -2.18 -6.21
CA VAL A 177 13.19 -0.84 -6.75
C VAL A 177 14.32 0.09 -6.32
N PHE A 178 14.89 0.79 -7.29
CA PHE A 178 15.95 1.78 -7.10
C PHE A 178 15.43 3.21 -7.29
N PRO A 179 16.02 4.21 -6.58
CA PRO A 179 15.70 5.61 -6.82
C PRO A 179 15.85 5.95 -8.31
N THR A 180 14.76 6.41 -8.92
CA THR A 180 14.68 6.65 -10.36
C THR A 180 14.24 8.11 -10.62
N PRO A 181 14.95 8.87 -11.48
CA PRO A 181 14.50 10.22 -11.84
C PRO A 181 13.18 10.16 -12.61
N ILE A 182 12.41 11.25 -12.59
CA ILE A 182 11.17 11.35 -13.36
C ILE A 182 11.50 11.25 -14.86
N PRO A 183 10.94 10.27 -15.60
CA PRO A 183 11.16 10.13 -17.03
C PRO A 183 10.33 11.18 -17.78
N THR A 184 10.97 12.30 -18.10
CA THR A 184 10.30 13.48 -18.68
C THR A 184 9.71 13.20 -20.07
N ASP A 185 10.31 12.29 -20.82
CA ASP A 185 9.84 11.81 -22.13
C ASP A 185 8.55 10.97 -22.04
N ARG A 186 8.25 10.44 -20.85
CA ARG A 186 7.06 9.61 -20.56
C ARG A 186 6.14 10.24 -19.51
N LEU A 187 6.19 11.56 -19.33
CA LEU A 187 5.46 12.25 -18.26
C LEU A 187 3.94 11.99 -18.28
N LEU A 188 3.31 11.97 -19.46
CA LEU A 188 1.89 11.63 -19.58
C LEU A 188 1.60 10.22 -19.03
N ARG A 189 2.45 9.25 -19.36
CA ARG A 189 2.32 7.87 -18.89
C ARG A 189 2.45 7.78 -17.37
N VAL A 190 3.38 8.55 -16.78
CA VAL A 190 3.52 8.66 -15.32
C VAL A 190 2.22 9.17 -14.69
N ILE A 191 1.63 10.23 -15.24
CA ILE A 191 0.38 10.81 -14.74
C ILE A 191 -0.77 9.83 -14.86
N GLU A 192 -0.91 9.14 -16.00
CA GLU A 192 -1.93 8.12 -16.20
C GLU A 192 -1.85 7.01 -15.14
N LEU A 193 -0.65 6.47 -14.89
CA LEU A 193 -0.47 5.41 -13.90
C LEU A 193 -0.72 5.89 -12.47
N ILE A 194 -0.28 7.10 -12.12
CA ILE A 194 -0.52 7.69 -10.80
C ILE A 194 -2.02 7.94 -10.54
N CYS A 195 -2.77 8.34 -11.57
CA CYS A 195 -4.17 8.69 -11.44
C CYS A 195 -5.14 7.52 -11.67
N ALA A 196 -4.68 6.34 -12.09
CA ALA A 196 -5.55 5.24 -12.47
C ALA A 196 -6.09 4.47 -11.24
N PRO A 197 -7.40 4.49 -10.94
CA PRO A 197 -7.99 3.76 -9.82
C PRO A 197 -8.22 2.26 -10.14
N ILE A 198 -7.31 1.65 -10.90
CA ILE A 198 -7.36 0.25 -11.37
C ILE A 198 -6.94 -0.75 -10.30
#